data_AF-X1M5G7-F1
#
_entry.id   AF-X1M5G7-F1
#
_cell.length_a   1.000
_cell.length_b   1.000
_cell.length_c   1.000
_cell.angle_alpha   90.00
_cell.angle_beta   90.00
_cell.angle_gamma   90.00
#
_symmetry.space_group_name_H-M   'P 1'
#
loop_
_entity.id
_entity.type
_entity.pdbx_description
1 polymer ?
#
loop_
_entity_poly.entity_id
_entity_poly.type
_entity_poly.pdbx_seq_one_letter_code
_entity_poly.pdbx_strand_id
1 'polypeptide(L)'
;MKLNDLKDKKILILGLGREGRDNFRFLRKMFPKKILGIADISERIKKPDKKVKLHLGKNYLKALKNYDVIVKSPGIPFKILPKSALKKITSQTKIFFENCPRKIIGITGTKGKSTTASLIYQILKQ
;
A
#
# COMPACT_ATOMS: atom_id res chain seq x y z
N MET A 1 -2.46 11.02 -6.95
CA MET A 1 -1.37 10.98 -5.97
C MET A 1 -0.07 10.52 -6.61
N LYS A 2 0.63 11.52 -7.14
CA LYS A 2 2.01 11.37 -7.62
C LYS A 2 2.94 11.14 -6.42
N LEU A 3 4.10 10.55 -6.67
CA LEU A 3 5.12 10.31 -5.64
C LEU A 3 5.61 11.61 -4.97
N ASN A 4 5.62 12.72 -5.72
CA ASN A 4 5.96 14.02 -5.15
C ASN A 4 4.96 14.45 -4.06
N ASP A 5 3.67 14.14 -4.21
CA ASP A 5 2.63 14.48 -3.23
C ASP A 5 2.85 13.77 -1.88
N LEU A 6 3.63 12.68 -1.86
CA LEU A 6 3.92 11.88 -0.67
C LEU A 6 5.13 12.39 0.13
N LYS A 7 5.96 13.27 -0.47
CA LYS A 7 7.22 13.75 0.13
C LYS A 7 7.00 14.42 1.48
N ASP A 8 5.96 15.22 1.62
CA ASP A 8 5.71 16.00 2.84
C ASP A 8 4.61 15.40 3.73
N LYS A 9 4.04 14.27 3.32
CA LYS A 9 2.94 13.61 4.03
C LYS A 9 3.44 12.59 5.04
N LYS A 10 2.73 12.45 6.16
CA LYS A 10 2.85 11.32 7.09
C LYS A 10 2.13 10.12 6.47
N ILE A 11 2.90 9.08 6.15
CA ILE A 11 2.39 7.89 5.45
C ILE A 11 2.28 6.73 6.43
N LEU A 12 1.14 6.04 6.38
CA LEU A 12 0.92 4.79 7.09
C LEU A 12 0.56 3.68 6.11
N ILE A 13 1.19 2.52 6.29
CA ILE A 13 0.86 1.28 5.61
C ILE A 13 -0.10 0.50 6.50
N LEU A 14 -1.28 0.22 5.98
CA LEU A 14 -2.34 -0.48 6.70
C LEU A 14 -2.37 -1.94 6.19
N GLY A 15 -1.94 -2.86 7.06
CA GLY A 15 -1.71 -4.27 6.76
C GLY A 15 -0.29 -4.54 6.24
N LEU A 16 0.48 -5.41 6.90
CA LEU A 16 1.84 -5.82 6.55
C LEU A 16 1.92 -7.30 6.08
N GLY A 17 0.88 -7.74 5.35
CA GLY A 17 0.92 -8.96 4.55
C GLY A 17 1.87 -8.84 3.35
N ARG A 18 1.66 -9.65 2.29
CA ARG A 18 2.52 -9.64 1.09
C ARG A 18 2.61 -8.25 0.45
N GLU A 19 1.48 -7.66 0.06
CA GLU A 19 1.44 -6.33 -0.56
C GLU A 19 1.90 -5.23 0.40
N GLY A 20 1.57 -5.33 1.68
CA GLY A 20 2.05 -4.38 2.69
C GLY A 20 3.58 -4.31 2.78
N ARG A 21 4.26 -5.46 2.73
CA ARG A 21 5.72 -5.53 2.70
C ARG A 21 6.29 -4.94 1.41
N ASP A 22 5.64 -5.20 0.27
CA ASP A 22 6.05 -4.64 -1.02
C ASP A 22 5.94 -3.11 -1.02
N ASN A 23 4.83 -2.57 -0.52
CA ASN A 23 4.62 -1.14 -0.31
C ASN A 23 5.68 -0.55 0.64
N PHE A 24 6.01 -1.24 1.73
CA PHE A 24 7.06 -0.79 2.65
C PHE A 24 8.41 -0.69 1.95
N ARG A 25 8.83 -1.74 1.21
CA ARG A 25 10.11 -1.72 0.48
C ARG A 25 10.14 -0.59 -0.56
N PHE A 26 9.05 -0.41 -1.31
CA PHE A 26 8.93 0.65 -2.30
C PHE A 26 9.03 2.04 -1.67
N LEU A 27 8.22 2.33 -0.64
CA LEU A 27 8.21 3.63 0.04
C LEU A 27 9.53 3.90 0.77
N ARG A 28 10.17 2.88 1.35
CA ARG A 28 11.48 3.04 1.98
C ARG A 28 12.57 3.35 0.95
N LYS A 29 12.55 2.71 -0.23
CA LYS A 29 13.47 3.01 -1.33
C LYS A 29 13.29 4.46 -1.83
N MET A 30 12.04 4.90 -1.98
CA MET A 30 11.73 6.27 -2.41
C MET A 30 12.01 7.32 -1.35
N PHE A 31 11.82 6.99 -0.07
CA PHE A 31 12.00 7.89 1.07
C PHE A 31 12.88 7.28 2.17
N PRO A 32 14.21 7.17 1.95
CA PRO A 32 15.12 6.45 2.86
C PRO A 32 15.14 6.99 4.29
N LYS A 33 14.92 8.30 4.47
CA LYS A 33 14.97 8.97 5.77
C LYS A 33 13.60 9.20 6.42
N LYS A 34 12.50 9.01 5.69
CA LYS A 34 11.14 9.31 6.20
C LYS A 34 10.72 8.33 7.29
N ILE A 35 10.00 8.79 8.29
CA ILE A 35 9.36 7.90 9.28
C ILE A 35 8.08 7.33 8.66
N LEU A 36 7.97 6.01 8.59
CA LEU A 36 6.80 5.33 8.06
C LEU A 36 5.98 4.70 9.19
N GLY A 37 4.66 4.87 9.13
CA GLY A 37 3.73 4.15 9.99
C GLY A 37 3.42 2.77 9.43
N ILE A 38 3.33 1.77 10.29
CA ILE A 38 2.75 0.47 9.93
C ILE A 38 1.68 0.17 10.97
N ALA A 39 0.47 -0.10 10.51
CA ALA A 39 -0.63 -0.54 11.37
C ALA A 39 -1.17 -1.89 10.91
N ASP A 40 -1.30 -2.82 11.84
CA ASP A 40 -1.78 -4.17 11.58
C ASP A 40 -2.44 -4.76 12.83
N ILE A 41 -3.39 -5.67 12.64
CA ILE A 41 -4.04 -6.36 13.76
C ILE A 41 -3.08 -7.35 14.44
N SER A 42 -2.10 -7.88 13.71
CA SER A 42 -1.14 -8.84 14.22
C SER A 42 -0.11 -8.19 15.14
N GLU A 43 0.01 -8.69 16.36
CA GLU A 43 1.05 -8.27 17.32
C GLU A 43 2.41 -8.92 17.04
N ARG A 44 2.48 -9.88 16.11
CA ARG A 44 3.70 -10.63 15.78
C ARG A 44 4.64 -9.90 14.81
N ILE A 45 4.21 -8.75 14.28
CA ILE A 45 5.00 -8.00 13.31
C ILE A 45 6.21 -7.38 14.00
N LYS A 46 7.39 -7.83 13.59
CA LYS A 46 8.66 -7.20 13.99
C LYS A 46 8.88 -5.91 13.21
N LYS A 47 9.50 -4.94 13.88
CA LYS A 47 9.82 -3.64 13.32
C LYS A 47 10.83 -3.81 12.15
N PRO A 48 10.47 -3.44 10.90
CA PRO A 48 11.33 -3.68 9.75
C PRO A 48 12.63 -2.87 9.76
N ASP A 49 12.60 -1.63 10.30
CA ASP A 49 13.80 -0.80 10.50
C ASP A 49 13.59 0.24 11.62
N LYS A 50 14.66 0.95 12.00
CA LYS A 50 14.65 1.96 13.09
C LYS A 50 13.65 3.11 12.86
N LYS A 51 13.36 3.46 11.60
CA LYS A 51 12.51 4.58 11.16
C LYS A 51 11.06 4.17 10.87
N VAL A 52 10.60 3.10 11.51
CA VAL A 52 9.19 2.68 11.50
C VAL A 52 8.51 2.96 12.86
N LYS A 53 7.29 3.48 12.80
CA LYS A 53 6.36 3.51 13.94
C LYS A 53 5.34 2.39 13.76
N LEU A 54 5.39 1.39 14.65
CA LEU A 54 4.45 0.27 14.66
C LEU A 54 3.21 0.61 15.48
N HIS A 55 2.05 0.21 14.99
CA HIS A 55 0.75 0.28 15.66
C HIS A 55 0.09 -1.08 15.52
N LEU A 56 0.16 -1.92 16.56
CA LEU A 56 -0.27 -3.32 16.47
C LEU A 56 -1.45 -3.62 17.39
N GLY A 57 -2.05 -4.79 17.20
CA GLY A 57 -3.08 -5.33 18.08
C GLY A 57 -4.43 -4.64 17.91
N LYS A 58 -5.34 -4.88 18.86
CA LYS A 58 -6.77 -4.49 18.77
C LYS A 58 -7.01 -3.00 18.48
N ASN A 59 -6.09 -2.13 18.87
CA ASN A 59 -6.21 -0.68 18.75
C ASN A 59 -5.48 -0.07 17.54
N TYR A 60 -4.92 -0.89 16.63
CA TYR A 60 -4.10 -0.41 15.51
C TYR A 60 -4.76 0.68 14.66
N LEU A 61 -6.09 0.61 14.46
CA LEU A 61 -6.85 1.58 13.67
C LEU A 61 -6.91 2.98 14.30
N LYS A 62 -6.67 3.12 15.61
CA LYS A 62 -6.61 4.44 16.28
C LYS A 62 -5.46 5.30 15.73
N ALA A 63 -4.42 4.67 15.20
CA ALA A 63 -3.28 5.37 14.63
C ALA A 63 -3.61 6.12 13.35
N LEU A 64 -4.63 5.70 12.60
CA LEU A 64 -4.97 6.26 11.27
C LEU A 64 -5.19 7.77 11.29
N LYS A 65 -5.70 8.32 12.41
CA LYS A 65 -5.94 9.76 12.58
C LYS A 65 -4.65 10.60 12.50
N ASN A 66 -3.51 10.01 12.86
CA ASN A 66 -2.21 10.69 12.98
C ASN A 66 -1.44 10.80 11.64
N TYR A 67 -2.01 10.28 10.56
CA TYR A 67 -1.37 10.24 9.24
C TYR A 67 -2.23 10.97 8.22
N ASP A 68 -1.56 11.42 7.16
CA ASP A 68 -2.20 12.16 6.07
C ASP A 68 -2.60 11.23 4.93
N VAL A 69 -1.83 10.15 4.73
CA VAL A 69 -2.04 9.16 3.68
C VAL A 69 -1.97 7.76 4.26
N ILE A 70 -2.96 6.93 3.92
CA ILE A 70 -3.09 5.55 4.35
C ILE A 70 -3.02 4.65 3.12
N VAL A 71 -1.93 3.90 2.96
CA VAL A 71 -1.77 2.89 1.91
C VAL A 71 -2.38 1.59 2.41
N LYS A 72 -3.62 1.29 1.98
CA LYS A 72 -4.39 0.13 2.44
C LYS A 72 -4.07 -1.11 1.60
N SER A 73 -3.73 -2.20 2.27
CA SER A 73 -3.66 -3.53 1.65
C SER A 73 -5.08 -4.03 1.27
N PRO A 74 -5.30 -4.68 0.10
CA PRO A 74 -6.61 -5.11 -0.38
C PRO A 74 -7.39 -5.96 0.62
N GLY A 75 -6.71 -6.86 1.33
CA GLY A 75 -7.32 -7.76 2.31
C GLY A 75 -7.95 -7.10 3.55
N ILE A 76 -7.77 -5.79 3.75
CA ILE A 76 -8.41 -5.06 4.86
C ILE A 76 -9.76 -4.49 4.40
N PRO A 77 -10.90 -4.94 4.97
CA PRO A 77 -12.21 -4.45 4.56
C PRO A 77 -12.40 -2.95 4.83
N PHE A 78 -13.06 -2.21 3.94
CA PHE A 78 -13.37 -0.80 4.20
C PHE A 78 -14.34 -0.60 5.37
N LYS A 79 -15.25 -1.55 5.59
CA LYS A 79 -16.28 -1.50 6.65
C LYS A 79 -15.73 -1.35 8.07
N ILE A 80 -14.49 -1.78 8.31
CA ILE A 80 -13.88 -1.68 9.64
C ILE A 80 -13.14 -0.35 9.86
N LEU A 81 -13.03 0.48 8.81
CA LEU A 81 -12.26 1.72 8.86
C LEU A 81 -13.13 2.86 9.37
N PRO A 82 -12.61 3.76 10.22
CA PRO A 82 -13.35 4.93 10.64
C PRO A 82 -13.63 5.83 9.43
N LYS A 83 -14.84 6.40 9.36
CA LYS A 83 -15.27 7.28 8.25
C LYS A 83 -14.27 8.41 7.97
N SER A 84 -13.66 8.96 9.02
CA SER A 84 -12.64 10.03 8.92
C SER A 84 -11.36 9.61 8.19
N ALA A 85 -11.02 8.32 8.21
CA ALA A 85 -9.86 7.79 7.49
C ALA A 85 -10.13 7.57 6.00
N LEU A 86 -11.39 7.38 5.58
CA LEU A 86 -11.73 7.01 4.20
C LEU A 86 -11.20 8.02 3.16
N LYS A 87 -11.23 9.32 3.48
CA LYS A 87 -10.71 10.39 2.62
C LYS A 87 -9.19 10.37 2.43
N LYS A 88 -8.46 9.64 3.28
CA LYS A 88 -6.99 9.54 3.29
C LYS A 88 -6.48 8.24 2.68
N ILE A 89 -7.39 7.34 2.26
CA ILE A 89 -7.02 6.02 1.76
C ILE A 89 -6.55 6.10 0.31
N THR A 90 -5.44 5.44 0.05
CA THR A 90 -4.96 5.07 -1.28
C THR A 90 -4.59 3.58 -1.30
N SER A 91 -4.21 3.06 -2.46
CA SER A 91 -3.75 1.69 -2.65
C SER A 91 -2.45 1.66 -3.44
N GLN A 92 -1.73 0.54 -3.35
CA GLN A 92 -0.54 0.29 -4.18
C GLN A 92 -0.86 0.46 -5.66
N THR A 93 -1.99 -0.10 -6.12
CA THR A 93 -2.44 -0.02 -7.51
C THR A 93 -2.69 1.42 -7.95
N LYS A 94 -3.33 2.24 -7.11
CA LYS A 94 -3.56 3.66 -7.42
C LYS A 94 -2.24 4.43 -7.54
N ILE A 95 -1.32 4.23 -6.59
CA ILE A 95 0.03 4.82 -6.64
C ILE A 95 0.74 4.37 -7.92
N PHE A 96 0.66 3.08 -8.29
CA PHE A 96 1.26 2.58 -9.52
C PHE A 96 0.67 3.23 -10.77
N PHE A 97 -0.65 3.28 -10.91
CA PHE A 97 -1.31 3.88 -12.08
C PHE A 97 -0.98 5.36 -12.26
N GLU A 98 -0.89 6.12 -11.18
CA GLU A 98 -0.62 7.56 -11.24
C GLU A 98 0.86 7.89 -11.49
N ASN A 99 1.76 6.92 -11.40
CA ASN A 99 3.21 7.12 -11.52
C ASN A 99 3.88 6.27 -12.59
N CYS A 100 3.17 5.34 -13.24
CA CYS A 100 3.70 4.58 -14.36
C CYS A 100 3.65 5.44 -15.64
N PRO A 101 4.80 5.79 -16.25
CA PRO A 101 4.82 6.61 -17.47
C PRO A 101 4.54 5.79 -18.74
N ARG A 102 4.38 4.47 -18.62
CA ARG A 102 4.20 3.54 -19.74
C ARG A 102 2.74 3.09 -19.85
N LYS A 103 2.40 2.50 -20.99
CA LYS A 103 1.08 1.91 -21.25
C LYS A 103 0.77 0.84 -20.20
N ILE A 104 -0.41 0.92 -19.61
CA ILE A 104 -0.93 -0.06 -18.65
C ILE A 104 -2.02 -0.90 -19.33
N ILE A 105 -1.94 -2.22 -19.18
CA ILE A 105 -2.97 -3.17 -19.61
C ILE A 105 -3.55 -3.81 -18.35
N GLY A 106 -4.83 -3.54 -18.06
CA GLY A 106 -5.53 -4.08 -16.91
C GLY A 106 -6.34 -5.33 -17.26
N ILE A 107 -6.17 -6.41 -16.50
CA ILE A 107 -6.87 -7.68 -16.73
C ILE A 107 -7.59 -8.08 -15.43
N THR A 108 -8.90 -8.27 -15.50
CA THR A 108 -9.76 -8.65 -14.37
C THR A 108 -10.76 -9.73 -14.79
N GLY A 109 -11.39 -10.41 -13.83
CA GLY A 109 -12.34 -11.50 -14.07
C GLY A 109 -12.23 -12.60 -13.02
N THR A 110 -13.21 -13.49 -12.92
CA THR A 110 -13.21 -14.54 -11.88
C THR A 110 -12.19 -15.64 -12.17
N LYS A 111 -12.05 -16.04 -13.45
CA LYS A 111 -11.11 -17.08 -13.94
C LYS A 111 -10.30 -16.54 -15.13
N GLY A 112 -9.20 -17.22 -15.50
CA GLY A 112 -8.40 -16.89 -16.70
C GLY A 112 -7.40 -15.74 -16.59
N LYS A 113 -7.53 -14.83 -15.59
CA LYS A 113 -6.68 -13.64 -15.41
C LYS A 113 -5.18 -13.89 -15.58
N SER A 114 -4.61 -14.85 -14.82
CA SER A 114 -3.17 -15.10 -14.81
C SER A 114 -2.68 -15.63 -16.16
N THR A 115 -3.45 -16.52 -16.80
CA THR A 115 -3.11 -17.08 -18.11
C THR A 115 -3.15 -16.00 -19.19
N THR A 116 -4.22 -15.20 -19.22
CA THR A 116 -4.37 -14.09 -20.19
C THR A 116 -3.28 -13.04 -20.00
N ALA A 117 -2.93 -12.68 -18.75
CA ALA A 117 -1.85 -11.75 -18.46
C ALA A 117 -0.48 -12.25 -18.95
N SER A 118 -0.18 -13.53 -18.70
CA SER A 118 1.05 -14.16 -19.19
C SER A 118 1.10 -14.23 -20.71
N LEU A 119 -0.01 -14.58 -21.38
CA LEU A 119 -0.08 -14.66 -22.84
C LEU A 119 0.19 -13.30 -23.50
N ILE A 120 -0.49 -12.24 -23.02
CA ILE A 120 -0.28 -10.88 -23.52
C ILE A 120 1.18 -10.46 -23.34
N TYR A 121 1.78 -10.77 -22.17
CA TYR A 121 3.20 -10.49 -21.94
C TYR A 121 4.12 -11.20 -22.95
N GLN A 122 3.90 -12.49 -23.22
CA GLN A 122 4.75 -13.25 -24.16
C GLN A 122 4.63 -12.74 -25.61
N ILE A 123 3.44 -12.28 -26.01
CA ILE A 123 3.23 -11.68 -27.34
C ILE A 123 3.94 -10.34 -27.46
N LEU A 124 3.85 -9.47 -26.43
CA LEU A 124 4.45 -8.13 -26.45
C LEU A 124 5.97 -8.11 -26.18
N LYS A 125 6.52 -9.22 -25.67
CA LYS A 125 7.96 -9.35 -25.39
C LYS A 125 8.79 -9.59 -26.67
N GLN A 126 8.16 -10.15 -27.70
CA GLN A 126 8.79 -10.37 -29.01
C GLN A 126 9.14 -9.03 -29.67
#